data_AF-A0AAV9G9Q3-F1
#
_entry.id   AF-A0AAV9G9Q3-F1
#
_cell.length_a   1.000
_cell.length_b   1.000
_cell.length_c   1.000
_cell.angle_alpha   90.00
_cell.angle_beta   90.00
_cell.angle_gamma   90.00
#
_symmetry.space_group_name_H-M   'P 1'
#
loop_
_entity.id
_entity.type
_entity.pdbx_description
1 polymer ?
#
loop_
_entity_poly.entity_id
_entity_poly.type
_entity_poly.pdbx_seq_one_letter_code
_entity_poly.pdbx_strand_id
1 'polypeptide(L)'
;MKAVETLETVGGKWQPGSKTWDAILQGAATPKSQLVFASQTSLADTQGDLRGCIAKTFKFPPLLLSQVCFKSNGFAGCEPSLDGPGHHIDHSYWARFVVKQTHGRLRPKGSFIRHQPTQGLDPESSPLPSLLNPLHGPKTISHGWEWYEMSLFVRWTPASTTILCFDLPEPAKASVRNTLLSRAESLTHSDPYAILAAVLIPEIVALYDNSVWSIRNHICEWEATRKDELDYGLLHEIARHAIHISETLSVASESARRLQQQFQDFGARQTHGDGHQSAPHNPFSFLAGLLEGLFARSESNKARLQNEIMLAFHTAAQHDSKTQVQIGEEAKKETAAMKAIAVITMTFLPATFISSVFSTPFFFFEPGHESGNTLTVSSQFWIYCAFAIPISLLTWGLWTFWDISSRKKQARTMRWPDFKRD
;
A
#
# COMPACT_ATOMS: atom_id res chain seq x y z
N MET A 1 -26.36 1.06 -30.33
CA MET A 1 -25.88 1.23 -28.95
C MET A 1 -25.91 -0.12 -28.22
N LYS A 2 -24.97 -0.40 -27.32
CA LYS A 2 -24.98 -1.64 -26.52
C LYS A 2 -26.21 -1.68 -25.61
N ALA A 3 -26.84 -2.85 -25.52
CA ALA A 3 -27.92 -3.06 -24.56
C ALA A 3 -27.34 -3.09 -23.13
N VAL A 4 -28.09 -2.53 -22.20
CA VAL A 4 -27.75 -2.39 -20.79
C VAL A 4 -28.66 -3.33 -20.00
N GLU A 5 -28.16 -3.92 -18.93
CA GLU A 5 -28.97 -4.79 -18.08
C GLU A 5 -29.85 -3.95 -17.15
N THR A 6 -31.12 -4.32 -17.03
CA THR A 6 -32.10 -3.59 -16.21
C THR A 6 -32.88 -4.54 -15.30
N LEU A 7 -33.26 -4.06 -14.11
CA LEU A 7 -34.27 -4.67 -13.25
C LEU A 7 -35.41 -3.70 -13.09
N GLU A 8 -36.65 -4.15 -13.30
CA GLU A 8 -37.81 -3.27 -13.36
C GLU A 8 -39.00 -3.86 -12.62
N THR A 9 -39.85 -3.01 -12.05
CA THR A 9 -41.12 -3.46 -11.47
C THR A 9 -42.23 -3.50 -12.51
N VAL A 10 -42.68 -4.72 -12.86
CA VAL A 10 -43.81 -4.97 -13.76
C VAL A 10 -44.90 -5.68 -12.96
N GLY A 11 -46.08 -5.06 -12.85
CA GLY A 11 -47.18 -5.61 -12.04
C GLY A 11 -46.85 -5.75 -10.54
N GLY A 12 -45.94 -4.91 -10.02
CA GLY A 12 -45.51 -4.95 -8.61
C GLY A 12 -44.43 -5.98 -8.29
N LYS A 13 -43.92 -6.74 -9.28
CA LYS A 13 -42.81 -7.69 -9.09
C LYS A 13 -41.58 -7.25 -9.88
N TRP A 14 -40.40 -7.45 -9.30
CA TRP A 14 -39.13 -7.22 -9.99
C TRP A 14 -38.90 -8.26 -11.08
N GLN A 15 -38.52 -7.81 -12.27
CA GLN A 15 -38.20 -8.67 -13.41
C GLN A 15 -36.89 -8.20 -14.08
N PRO A 16 -36.00 -9.14 -14.46
CA PRO A 16 -34.82 -8.82 -15.25
C PRO A 16 -35.20 -8.50 -16.69
N GLY A 17 -34.49 -7.54 -17.28
CA GLY A 17 -34.66 -7.12 -18.65
C GLY A 17 -33.36 -6.58 -19.25
N SER A 18 -33.43 -6.19 -20.51
CA SER A 18 -32.34 -5.50 -21.19
C SER A 18 -32.90 -4.42 -22.10
N LYS A 19 -32.35 -3.20 -21.99
CA LYS A 19 -32.81 -2.02 -22.74
C LYS A 19 -31.64 -1.27 -23.36
N THR A 20 -31.90 -0.56 -24.45
CA THR A 20 -30.94 0.40 -25.02
C THR A 20 -31.00 1.73 -24.26
N TRP A 21 -29.93 2.51 -24.32
CA TRP A 21 -29.91 3.87 -23.73
C TRP A 21 -31.03 4.75 -24.27
N ASP A 22 -31.33 4.69 -25.56
CA ASP A 22 -32.45 5.44 -26.15
C ASP A 22 -33.79 5.09 -25.49
N ALA A 23 -34.05 3.81 -25.22
CA ALA A 23 -35.28 3.38 -24.56
C ALA A 23 -35.37 3.85 -23.09
N ILE A 24 -34.23 3.96 -22.40
CA ILE A 24 -34.16 4.46 -21.02
C ILE A 24 -34.36 5.99 -21.01
N LEU A 25 -33.78 6.70 -21.97
CA LEU A 25 -33.81 8.16 -22.04
C LEU A 25 -35.12 8.72 -22.63
N GLN A 26 -35.77 8.00 -23.55
CA GLN A 26 -37.02 8.42 -24.20
C GLN A 26 -38.28 8.11 -23.37
N GLY A 27 -38.18 7.35 -22.27
CA GLY A 27 -39.22 7.25 -21.25
C GLY A 27 -40.53 6.56 -21.66
N ALA A 28 -40.53 5.72 -22.70
CA ALA A 28 -41.76 5.20 -23.34
C ALA A 28 -42.68 4.30 -22.47
N ALA A 29 -42.30 4.00 -21.23
CA ALA A 29 -43.15 3.52 -20.13
C ALA A 29 -42.23 3.38 -18.90
N THR A 30 -42.07 4.43 -18.10
CA THR A 30 -41.23 4.36 -16.90
C THR A 30 -41.88 3.45 -15.87
N PRO A 31 -41.27 2.31 -15.50
CA PRO A 31 -41.80 1.48 -14.43
C PRO A 31 -41.73 2.24 -13.10
N LYS A 32 -42.51 1.81 -12.10
CA LYS A 32 -42.52 2.47 -10.77
C LYS A 32 -41.13 2.47 -10.13
N SER A 33 -40.34 1.43 -10.38
CA SER A 33 -38.95 1.34 -9.95
C SER A 33 -38.11 0.67 -11.02
N GLN A 34 -36.97 1.27 -11.34
CA GLN A 34 -36.01 0.80 -12.35
C GLN A 34 -34.59 0.87 -11.77
N LEU A 35 -33.84 -0.20 -11.95
CA LEU A 35 -32.41 -0.27 -11.67
C LEU A 35 -31.66 -0.61 -12.95
N VAL A 36 -30.66 0.18 -13.31
CA VAL A 36 -29.88 0.04 -14.56
C VAL A 36 -28.44 -0.25 -14.20
N PHE A 37 -27.87 -1.34 -14.70
CA PHE A 37 -26.46 -1.69 -14.50
C PHE A 37 -25.66 -1.39 -15.78
N ALA A 38 -24.81 -0.38 -15.72
CA ALA A 38 -23.98 0.07 -16.82
C ALA A 38 -22.48 0.02 -16.48
N SER A 39 -21.63 0.16 -17.49
CA SER A 39 -20.19 0.40 -17.29
C SER A 39 -19.84 1.82 -17.70
N GLN A 40 -18.95 2.48 -16.94
CA GLN A 40 -18.45 3.81 -17.31
C GLN A 40 -17.77 3.81 -18.69
N THR A 41 -17.21 2.68 -19.12
CA THR A 41 -16.64 2.53 -20.49
C THR A 41 -17.65 2.84 -21.59
N SER A 42 -18.95 2.64 -21.34
CA SER A 42 -20.02 2.97 -22.30
C SER A 42 -20.22 4.47 -22.50
N LEU A 43 -19.70 5.30 -21.58
CA LEU A 43 -19.74 6.76 -21.64
C LEU A 43 -18.50 7.36 -22.33
N ALA A 44 -17.55 6.53 -22.77
CA ALA A 44 -16.31 6.99 -23.36
C ALA A 44 -16.43 7.42 -24.83
N ASP A 45 -17.48 6.97 -25.53
CA ASP A 45 -17.69 7.25 -26.94
C ASP A 45 -18.33 8.63 -27.15
N THR A 46 -17.81 9.39 -28.11
CA THR A 46 -18.17 10.79 -28.39
C THR A 46 -19.17 10.93 -29.55
N GLN A 47 -19.51 9.84 -30.24
CA GLN A 47 -20.40 9.90 -31.42
C GLN A 47 -21.87 10.21 -31.11
N GLY A 48 -22.29 10.17 -29.84
CA GLY A 48 -23.60 10.64 -29.39
C GLY A 48 -23.46 11.45 -28.11
N ASP A 49 -24.27 12.50 -27.95
CA ASP A 49 -24.39 13.28 -26.70
C ASP A 49 -25.04 12.46 -25.57
N LEU A 50 -24.57 11.22 -25.35
CA LEU A 50 -25.11 10.31 -24.34
C LEU A 50 -24.88 10.88 -22.94
N ARG A 51 -23.71 11.48 -22.69
CA ARG A 51 -23.38 12.11 -21.40
C ARG A 51 -24.31 13.28 -21.09
N GLY A 52 -24.50 14.21 -22.05
CA GLY A 52 -25.41 15.33 -21.88
C GLY A 52 -26.86 14.87 -21.76
N CYS A 53 -27.29 13.89 -22.55
CA CYS A 53 -28.63 13.30 -22.44
C CYS A 53 -28.87 12.64 -21.07
N ILE A 54 -27.91 11.86 -20.54
CA ILE A 54 -28.04 11.26 -19.21
C ILE A 54 -28.07 12.36 -18.14
N ALA A 55 -27.17 13.34 -18.19
CA ALA A 55 -27.14 14.43 -17.21
C ALA A 55 -28.46 15.23 -17.20
N LYS A 56 -29.00 15.55 -18.38
CA LYS A 56 -30.30 16.22 -18.54
C LYS A 56 -31.46 15.36 -18.03
N THR A 57 -31.49 14.08 -18.40
CA THR A 57 -32.57 13.17 -18.00
C THR A 57 -32.53 12.85 -16.50
N PHE A 58 -31.37 12.75 -15.88
CA PHE A 58 -31.27 12.46 -14.45
C PHE A 58 -31.16 13.72 -13.57
N LYS A 59 -31.13 14.91 -14.20
CA LYS A 59 -31.03 16.23 -13.53
C LYS A 59 -29.90 16.29 -12.51
N PHE A 60 -28.70 15.93 -12.93
CA PHE A 60 -27.51 16.09 -12.10
C PHE A 60 -26.47 16.99 -12.81
N PRO A 61 -25.56 17.64 -12.07
CA PRO A 61 -24.55 18.51 -12.67
C PRO A 61 -23.67 17.77 -13.68
N PRO A 62 -23.45 18.29 -14.91
CA PRO A 62 -22.60 17.66 -15.92
C PRO A 62 -21.17 17.38 -15.43
N LEU A 63 -20.71 18.16 -14.44
CA LEU A 63 -19.44 17.95 -13.75
C LEU A 63 -19.27 16.51 -13.21
N LEU A 64 -20.36 15.84 -12.81
CA LEU A 64 -20.31 14.47 -12.29
C LEU A 64 -19.85 13.43 -13.33
N LEU A 65 -20.00 13.74 -14.62
CA LEU A 65 -19.52 12.92 -15.73
C LEU A 65 -18.16 13.38 -16.27
N SER A 66 -17.47 14.26 -15.52
CA SER A 66 -16.12 14.71 -15.86
C SER A 66 -15.05 13.74 -15.37
N GLN A 67 -13.86 13.85 -15.97
CA GLN A 67 -12.68 13.09 -15.54
C GLN A 67 -12.33 13.32 -14.06
N VAL A 68 -12.61 14.50 -13.51
CA VAL A 68 -12.30 14.84 -12.11
C VAL A 68 -13.14 13.99 -11.17
N CYS A 69 -14.45 13.89 -11.42
CA CYS A 69 -15.35 13.06 -10.61
C CYS A 69 -15.04 11.57 -10.77
N PHE A 70 -14.77 11.10 -12.00
CA PHE A 70 -14.37 9.70 -12.22
C PHE A 70 -13.02 9.33 -11.59
N LYS A 71 -12.10 10.27 -11.39
CA LYS A 71 -10.81 10.02 -10.71
C LYS A 71 -10.86 10.22 -9.20
N SER A 72 -11.97 10.69 -8.65
CA SER A 72 -12.12 10.91 -7.20
C SER A 72 -12.33 9.60 -6.44
N ASN A 73 -11.89 9.57 -5.18
CA ASN A 73 -12.05 8.42 -4.27
C ASN A 73 -13.49 8.21 -3.77
N GLY A 74 -14.38 9.18 -4.00
CA GLY A 74 -15.77 9.11 -3.60
C GLY A 74 -16.36 10.47 -3.27
N PHE A 75 -17.67 10.52 -3.25
CA PHE A 75 -18.47 11.70 -2.87
C PHE A 75 -19.93 11.28 -2.71
N ALA A 76 -20.73 12.12 -2.05
CA ALA A 76 -22.19 12.04 -2.07
C ALA A 76 -22.79 13.45 -2.14
N GLY A 77 -23.91 13.59 -2.85
CA GLY A 77 -24.58 14.85 -3.10
C GLY A 77 -26.04 14.65 -3.51
N CYS A 78 -26.85 15.70 -3.37
CA CYS A 78 -28.22 15.73 -3.85
C CYS A 78 -28.58 17.12 -4.39
N GLU A 79 -29.55 17.14 -5.29
CA GLU A 79 -30.15 18.33 -5.86
C GLU A 79 -31.68 18.14 -5.88
N PRO A 80 -32.38 18.69 -4.88
CA PRO A 80 -33.84 18.61 -4.84
C PRO A 80 -34.46 19.66 -5.77
N SER A 81 -35.38 19.26 -6.66
CA SER A 81 -36.22 20.22 -7.40
C SER A 81 -37.51 20.47 -6.65
N LEU A 82 -37.73 21.73 -6.27
CA LEU A 82 -38.92 22.20 -5.57
C LEU A 82 -39.86 22.94 -6.53
N ASP A 83 -41.16 22.75 -6.35
CA ASP A 83 -42.18 23.58 -7.00
C ASP A 83 -42.43 24.87 -6.22
N GLY A 84 -43.09 25.85 -6.83
CA GLY A 84 -43.38 27.18 -6.26
C GLY A 84 -43.97 27.23 -4.83
N PRO A 85 -44.65 26.19 -4.29
CA PRO A 85 -45.06 26.14 -2.88
C PRO A 85 -44.19 25.22 -1.99
N GLY A 86 -42.98 24.82 -2.41
CA GLY A 86 -42.06 24.00 -1.61
C GLY A 86 -42.36 22.49 -1.60
N HIS A 87 -43.26 22.02 -2.48
CA HIS A 87 -43.48 20.59 -2.72
C HIS A 87 -42.37 20.02 -3.63
N HIS A 88 -41.85 18.83 -3.29
CA HIS A 88 -40.83 18.16 -4.11
C HIS A 88 -41.43 17.65 -5.43
N ILE A 89 -40.94 18.16 -6.56
CA ILE A 89 -41.29 17.67 -7.91
C ILE A 89 -40.41 16.47 -8.25
N ASP A 90 -39.13 16.57 -7.92
CA ASP A 90 -38.17 15.49 -8.03
C ASP A 90 -37.10 15.59 -6.92
N HIS A 91 -36.44 14.46 -6.70
CA HIS A 91 -35.30 14.37 -5.82
C HIS A 91 -34.21 13.57 -6.51
N SER A 92 -33.17 14.26 -6.96
CA SER A 92 -32.00 13.63 -7.57
C SER A 92 -30.85 13.58 -6.56
N TYR A 93 -30.19 12.43 -6.47
CA TYR A 93 -29.00 12.28 -5.62
C TYR A 93 -28.01 11.32 -6.24
N TRP A 94 -26.76 11.43 -5.81
CA TRP A 94 -25.66 10.68 -6.37
C TRP A 94 -24.63 10.33 -5.31
N ALA A 95 -23.94 9.22 -5.52
CA ALA A 95 -22.84 8.80 -4.69
C ALA A 95 -21.79 8.03 -5.49
N ARG A 96 -20.52 8.18 -5.13
CA ARG A 96 -19.42 7.37 -5.66
C ARG A 96 -18.71 6.70 -4.50
N PHE A 97 -18.48 5.41 -4.64
CA PHE A 97 -17.74 4.60 -3.68
C PHE A 97 -16.62 3.86 -4.41
N VAL A 98 -15.40 4.01 -3.91
CA VAL A 98 -14.23 3.35 -4.47
C VAL A 98 -13.72 2.34 -3.45
N VAL A 99 -13.71 1.05 -3.79
CA VAL A 99 -13.21 -0.01 -2.90
C VAL A 99 -11.96 -0.61 -3.52
N LYS A 100 -10.89 -0.74 -2.71
CA LYS A 100 -9.70 -1.48 -3.12
C LYS A 100 -9.75 -2.89 -2.55
N GLN A 101 -9.75 -3.90 -3.40
CA GLN A 101 -9.76 -5.30 -2.96
C GLN A 101 -8.35 -5.90 -3.07
N THR A 102 -7.91 -6.63 -2.05
CA THR A 102 -6.71 -7.48 -2.12
C THR A 102 -7.09 -8.95 -2.16
N HIS A 103 -6.29 -9.74 -2.85
CA HIS A 103 -6.47 -11.18 -3.09
C HIS A 103 -5.34 -11.97 -2.45
N GLY A 104 -5.47 -13.30 -2.38
CA GLY A 104 -4.62 -14.17 -1.56
C GLY A 104 -3.09 -14.07 -1.76
N ARG A 105 -2.58 -13.49 -2.86
CA ARG A 105 -1.14 -13.20 -3.02
C ARG A 105 -0.90 -11.84 -3.64
N LEU A 106 -0.31 -10.93 -2.85
CA LEU A 106 0.17 -9.64 -3.34
C LEU A 106 1.54 -9.79 -4.01
N ARG A 107 1.75 -9.03 -5.08
CA ARG A 107 3.04 -8.94 -5.78
C ARG A 107 3.40 -7.49 -6.06
N PRO A 108 4.69 -7.12 -5.97
CA PRO A 108 5.14 -5.80 -6.38
C PRO A 108 4.72 -5.48 -7.81
N LYS A 109 4.21 -4.26 -8.01
CA LYS A 109 3.87 -3.75 -9.34
C LYS A 109 4.86 -2.67 -9.73
N GLY A 110 5.82 -3.01 -10.59
CA GLY A 110 6.84 -2.09 -11.11
C GLY A 110 6.37 -1.11 -12.19
N SER A 111 5.06 -0.96 -12.40
CA SER A 111 4.51 -0.04 -13.41
C SER A 111 4.17 1.31 -12.79
N PHE A 112 4.62 2.39 -13.41
CA PHE A 112 4.20 3.75 -13.10
C PHE A 112 3.16 4.25 -14.11
N ILE A 113 2.08 4.87 -13.64
CA ILE A 113 1.10 5.53 -14.50
C ILE A 113 1.21 7.03 -14.24
N ARG A 114 1.67 7.78 -15.24
CA ARG A 114 1.80 9.24 -15.13
C ARG A 114 0.41 9.88 -15.14
N HIS A 115 0.16 10.77 -14.18
CA HIS A 115 -1.01 11.64 -14.25
C HIS A 115 -0.91 12.56 -15.46
N GLN A 116 -1.94 12.54 -16.30
CA GLN A 116 -2.12 13.50 -17.38
C GLN A 116 -3.14 14.55 -16.93
N PRO A 117 -2.74 15.83 -16.82
CA PRO A 117 -3.66 16.92 -16.52
C PRO A 117 -4.76 17.00 -17.57
N THR A 118 -5.99 17.22 -17.15
CA THR A 118 -7.11 17.47 -18.06
C THR A 118 -6.94 18.89 -18.64
N GLN A 119 -6.59 19.03 -19.92
CA GLN A 119 -6.57 20.33 -20.62
C GLN A 119 -7.89 20.54 -21.37
N GLY A 120 -8.54 21.70 -21.18
CA GLY A 120 -9.80 22.08 -21.84
C GLY A 120 -11.04 21.73 -21.01
N LEU A 121 -11.75 22.75 -20.53
CA LEU A 121 -12.95 22.64 -19.67
C LEU A 121 -14.21 22.64 -20.53
N ASP A 122 -14.55 21.50 -21.13
CA ASP A 122 -15.93 21.20 -21.48
C ASP A 122 -16.25 19.78 -20.98
N PRO A 123 -17.01 19.64 -19.87
CA PRO A 123 -17.37 18.35 -19.28
C PRO A 123 -18.11 17.41 -20.25
N GLU A 124 -18.83 17.99 -21.21
CA GLU A 124 -19.73 17.26 -22.12
C GLU A 124 -19.06 16.85 -23.45
N SER A 125 -18.10 17.63 -23.97
CA SER A 125 -17.51 17.42 -25.30
C SER A 125 -16.11 16.79 -25.27
N SER A 126 -15.40 16.87 -24.15
CA SER A 126 -14.02 16.37 -24.07
C SER A 126 -13.98 14.84 -24.09
N PRO A 127 -13.09 14.21 -24.89
CA PRO A 127 -12.89 12.77 -24.85
C PRO A 127 -12.40 12.33 -23.46
N LEU A 128 -12.87 11.17 -22.98
CA LEU A 128 -12.50 10.58 -21.69
C LEU A 128 -11.59 9.36 -21.90
N PRO A 129 -10.31 9.54 -22.30
CA PRO A 129 -9.40 8.43 -22.52
C PRO A 129 -9.14 7.61 -21.23
N SER A 130 -9.34 8.20 -20.04
CA SER A 130 -9.25 7.47 -18.76
C SER A 130 -10.33 6.42 -18.57
N LEU A 131 -11.48 6.53 -19.24
CA LEU A 131 -12.53 5.50 -19.16
C LEU A 131 -12.19 4.29 -20.05
N LEU A 132 -11.46 4.50 -21.15
CA LEU A 132 -10.95 3.41 -21.99
C LEU A 132 -9.68 2.78 -21.40
N ASN A 133 -8.86 3.58 -20.74
CA ASN A 133 -7.64 3.17 -20.05
C ASN A 133 -7.71 3.54 -18.56
N PRO A 134 -8.46 2.76 -17.76
CA PRO A 134 -8.57 3.03 -16.33
C PRO A 134 -7.21 2.97 -15.64
N LEU A 135 -6.99 3.88 -14.69
CA LEU A 135 -5.81 3.91 -13.81
C LEU A 135 -5.58 2.56 -13.13
N HIS A 136 -6.66 1.84 -12.87
CA HIS A 136 -6.72 0.57 -12.17
C HIS A 136 -7.41 -0.51 -13.02
N GLY A 137 -6.88 -0.75 -14.22
CA GLY A 137 -7.41 -1.78 -15.13
C GLY A 137 -7.13 -3.22 -14.70
N PRO A 138 -7.70 -4.21 -15.42
CA PRO A 138 -7.66 -5.65 -15.08
C PRO A 138 -6.25 -6.24 -14.96
N LYS A 139 -5.23 -5.54 -15.48
CA LYS A 139 -3.81 -5.87 -15.30
C LYS A 139 -3.37 -5.87 -13.83
N THR A 140 -4.12 -5.29 -12.90
CA THR A 140 -3.75 -5.28 -11.48
C THR A 140 -4.08 -6.60 -10.79
N ILE A 141 -5.05 -7.36 -11.31
CA ILE A 141 -5.48 -8.65 -10.73
C ILE A 141 -4.32 -9.65 -10.69
N SER A 142 -3.43 -9.63 -11.69
CA SER A 142 -2.21 -10.45 -11.71
C SER A 142 -1.21 -10.11 -10.60
N HIS A 143 -1.32 -8.92 -10.01
CA HIS A 143 -0.54 -8.47 -8.85
C HIS A 143 -1.28 -8.67 -7.51
N GLY A 144 -2.46 -9.31 -7.53
CA GLY A 144 -3.20 -9.66 -6.32
C GLY A 144 -4.13 -8.56 -5.81
N TRP A 145 -4.52 -7.59 -6.63
CA TRP A 145 -5.43 -6.53 -6.20
C TRP A 145 -6.21 -5.91 -7.35
N GLU A 146 -7.33 -5.28 -7.03
CA GLU A 146 -8.16 -4.55 -7.99
C GLU A 146 -8.91 -3.41 -7.30
N TRP A 147 -9.57 -2.59 -8.12
CA TRP A 147 -10.39 -1.47 -7.65
C TRP A 147 -11.79 -1.59 -8.20
N TYR A 148 -12.78 -1.39 -7.33
CA TYR A 148 -14.18 -1.29 -7.68
C TYR A 148 -14.58 0.19 -7.60
N GLU A 149 -14.83 0.79 -8.76
CA GLU A 149 -15.10 2.21 -8.92
C GLU A 149 -16.60 2.46 -9.18
N MET A 150 -17.40 2.29 -8.14
CA MET A 150 -18.86 2.28 -8.25
C MET A 150 -19.42 3.70 -8.22
N SER A 151 -20.30 4.02 -9.18
CA SER A 151 -21.03 5.30 -9.18
C SER A 151 -22.53 5.04 -9.23
N LEU A 152 -23.28 5.72 -8.37
CA LEU A 152 -24.72 5.61 -8.20
C LEU A 152 -25.35 6.96 -8.51
N PHE A 153 -26.33 6.97 -9.41
CA PHE A 153 -27.15 8.13 -9.70
C PHE A 153 -28.61 7.75 -9.55
N VAL A 154 -29.37 8.55 -8.82
CA VAL A 154 -30.78 8.28 -8.56
C VAL A 154 -31.59 9.50 -8.95
N ARG A 155 -32.67 9.24 -9.70
CA ARG A 155 -33.73 10.20 -9.94
C ARG A 155 -35.02 9.62 -9.36
N TRP A 156 -35.55 10.30 -8.36
CA TRP A 156 -36.83 9.97 -7.77
C TRP A 156 -37.87 11.01 -8.17
N THR A 157 -39.05 10.53 -8.54
CA THR A 157 -40.28 11.32 -8.67
C THR A 157 -41.38 10.60 -7.89
N PRO A 158 -42.48 11.28 -7.51
CA PRO A 158 -43.60 10.63 -6.85
C PRO A 158 -44.20 9.43 -7.64
N ALA A 159 -43.99 9.39 -8.96
CA ALA A 159 -44.50 8.34 -9.84
C ALA A 159 -43.49 7.20 -10.10
N SER A 160 -42.19 7.47 -10.05
CA SER A 160 -41.16 6.52 -10.47
C SER A 160 -39.80 6.78 -9.81
N THR A 161 -39.06 5.72 -9.52
CA THR A 161 -37.66 5.78 -9.08
C THR A 161 -36.75 5.10 -10.10
N THR A 162 -35.77 5.81 -10.63
CA THR A 162 -34.75 5.23 -11.52
C THR A 162 -33.37 5.36 -10.88
N ILE A 163 -32.68 4.24 -10.73
CA ILE A 163 -31.34 4.14 -10.17
C ILE A 163 -30.40 3.64 -11.25
N LEU A 164 -29.32 4.37 -11.48
CA LEU A 164 -28.26 4.04 -12.42
C LEU A 164 -27.00 3.68 -11.64
N CYS A 165 -26.59 2.42 -11.76
CA CYS A 165 -25.42 1.84 -11.13
C CYS A 165 -24.33 1.59 -12.17
N PHE A 166 -23.23 2.30 -12.06
CA PHE A 166 -22.04 2.10 -12.88
C PHE A 166 -21.02 1.20 -12.19
N ASP A 167 -20.52 0.22 -12.94
CA ASP A 167 -19.38 -0.65 -12.60
C ASP A 167 -19.53 -1.36 -11.23
N LEU A 168 -20.76 -1.76 -10.90
CA LEU A 168 -21.02 -2.64 -9.75
C LEU A 168 -20.39 -4.02 -10.02
N PRO A 169 -19.56 -4.57 -9.11
CA PRO A 169 -18.95 -5.89 -9.29
C PRO A 169 -19.97 -6.99 -9.48
N GLU A 170 -19.68 -7.99 -10.32
CA GLU A 170 -20.61 -9.08 -10.64
C GLU A 170 -21.15 -9.84 -9.42
N PRO A 171 -20.35 -10.14 -8.36
CA PRO A 171 -20.88 -10.75 -7.14
C PRO A 171 -21.94 -9.89 -6.44
N ALA A 172 -21.68 -8.58 -6.31
CA ALA A 172 -22.62 -7.63 -5.70
C ALA A 172 -23.87 -7.47 -6.56
N LYS A 173 -23.71 -7.37 -7.89
CA LYS A 173 -24.82 -7.31 -8.86
C LYS A 173 -25.73 -8.54 -8.78
N ALA A 174 -25.16 -9.74 -8.66
CA ALA A 174 -25.91 -10.98 -8.47
C ALA A 174 -26.67 -10.98 -7.13
N SER A 175 -26.05 -10.52 -6.05
CA SER A 175 -26.70 -10.41 -4.73
C SER A 175 -27.85 -9.41 -4.74
N VAL A 176 -27.66 -8.23 -5.34
CA VAL A 176 -28.70 -7.21 -5.54
C VAL A 176 -29.88 -7.81 -6.31
N ARG A 177 -29.60 -8.52 -7.40
CA ARG A 177 -30.63 -9.19 -8.21
C ARG A 177 -31.44 -10.18 -7.37
N ASN A 178 -30.77 -11.07 -6.64
CA ASN A 178 -31.42 -12.08 -5.80
C ASN A 178 -32.27 -11.44 -4.69
N THR A 179 -31.78 -10.37 -4.08
CA THR A 179 -32.48 -9.64 -3.01
C THR A 179 -33.75 -8.95 -3.53
N LEU A 180 -33.68 -8.30 -4.69
CA LEU A 180 -34.84 -7.63 -5.30
C LEU A 180 -35.90 -8.64 -5.78
N LEU A 181 -35.46 -9.76 -6.36
CA LEU A 181 -36.38 -10.82 -6.82
C LEU A 181 -37.10 -11.51 -5.66
N SER A 182 -36.50 -11.56 -4.47
CA SER A 182 -37.09 -12.19 -3.28
C SER A 182 -37.94 -11.26 -2.41
N ARG A 183 -37.70 -9.94 -2.42
CA ARG A 183 -38.40 -8.92 -1.59
C ARG A 183 -39.50 -8.12 -2.32
N ALA A 184 -40.18 -8.73 -3.29
CA ALA A 184 -41.02 -8.03 -4.27
C ALA A 184 -42.06 -7.02 -3.71
N GLU A 185 -42.54 -7.13 -2.47
CA GLU A 185 -43.66 -6.32 -1.95
C GLU A 185 -43.29 -5.26 -0.89
N SER A 186 -42.08 -5.25 -0.31
CA SER A 186 -41.79 -4.45 0.89
C SER A 186 -41.07 -3.11 0.67
N LEU A 187 -40.62 -2.79 -0.56
CA LEU A 187 -39.88 -1.56 -0.86
C LEU A 187 -40.84 -0.54 -1.49
N THR A 188 -41.43 0.30 -0.64
CA THR A 188 -42.39 1.31 -1.07
C THR A 188 -41.68 2.42 -1.85
N HIS A 189 -42.11 2.66 -3.09
CA HIS A 189 -41.68 3.78 -3.96
C HIS A 189 -41.80 5.18 -3.33
N SER A 190 -42.50 5.30 -2.20
CA SER A 190 -42.70 6.54 -1.46
C SER A 190 -41.42 7.09 -0.82
N ASP A 191 -40.43 6.23 -0.51
CA ASP A 191 -39.13 6.68 0.02
C ASP A 191 -38.05 6.62 -1.08
N PRO A 192 -37.46 7.76 -1.48
CA PRO A 192 -36.39 7.82 -2.48
C PRO A 192 -35.17 6.97 -2.11
N TYR A 193 -34.93 6.77 -0.81
CA TYR A 193 -33.72 6.12 -0.32
C TYR A 193 -33.90 4.63 -0.01
N ALA A 194 -35.11 4.08 -0.06
CA ALA A 194 -35.39 2.72 0.40
C ALA A 194 -34.55 1.65 -0.33
N ILE A 195 -34.48 1.71 -1.67
CA ILE A 195 -33.70 0.74 -2.46
C ILE A 195 -32.19 0.92 -2.20
N LEU A 196 -31.73 2.18 -2.08
CA LEU A 196 -30.32 2.45 -1.78
C LEU A 196 -29.93 1.86 -0.43
N ALA A 197 -30.69 2.18 0.62
CA ALA A 197 -30.36 1.80 1.98
C ALA A 197 -30.55 0.30 2.26
N ALA A 198 -31.61 -0.32 1.71
CA ALA A 198 -31.94 -1.71 2.01
C ALA A 198 -31.25 -2.73 1.10
N VAL A 199 -30.75 -2.32 -0.07
CA VAL A 199 -30.22 -3.24 -1.09
C VAL A 199 -28.80 -2.88 -1.51
N LEU A 200 -28.53 -1.63 -1.89
CA LEU A 200 -27.22 -1.28 -2.48
C LEU A 200 -26.13 -1.04 -1.43
N ILE A 201 -26.41 -0.27 -0.37
CA ILE A 201 -25.40 0.04 0.65
C ILE A 201 -24.92 -1.19 1.41
N PRO A 202 -25.77 -2.18 1.80
CA PRO A 202 -25.28 -3.40 2.46
C PRO A 202 -24.24 -4.15 1.62
N GLU A 203 -24.42 -4.20 0.30
CA GLU A 203 -23.46 -4.82 -0.63
C GLU A 203 -22.16 -4.02 -0.70
N ILE A 204 -22.25 -2.69 -0.74
CA ILE A 204 -21.07 -1.81 -0.72
C ILE A 204 -20.30 -1.95 0.60
N VAL A 205 -21.01 -2.04 1.73
CA VAL A 205 -20.39 -2.26 3.04
C VAL A 205 -19.71 -3.62 3.10
N ALA A 206 -20.31 -4.67 2.55
CA ALA A 206 -19.68 -5.99 2.47
C ALA A 206 -18.38 -5.96 1.66
N LEU A 207 -18.31 -5.16 0.58
CA LEU A 207 -17.06 -4.96 -0.16
C LEU A 207 -15.98 -4.27 0.68
N TYR A 208 -16.33 -3.24 1.46
CA TYR A 208 -15.38 -2.59 2.37
C TYR A 208 -14.94 -3.50 3.53
N ASP A 209 -15.84 -4.30 4.09
CA ASP A 209 -15.50 -5.28 5.12
C ASP A 209 -14.48 -6.29 4.58
N ASN A 210 -14.76 -6.88 3.41
CA ASN A 210 -13.84 -7.79 2.73
C ASN A 210 -12.48 -7.15 2.45
N SER A 211 -12.44 -5.88 2.05
CA SER A 211 -11.20 -5.12 1.82
C SER A 211 -10.37 -4.96 3.11
N VAL A 212 -11.02 -4.62 4.23
CA VAL A 212 -10.35 -4.46 5.53
C VAL A 212 -9.83 -5.81 6.06
N TRP A 213 -10.58 -6.89 5.89
CA TRP A 213 -10.15 -8.22 6.32
C TRP A 213 -9.07 -8.82 5.42
N SER A 214 -9.14 -8.62 4.11
CA SER A 214 -8.15 -9.16 3.19
C SER A 214 -6.77 -8.56 3.44
N ILE A 215 -6.67 -7.24 3.68
CA ILE A 215 -5.37 -6.63 4.02
C ILE A 215 -4.88 -7.04 5.41
N ARG A 216 -5.80 -7.19 6.38
CA ARG A 216 -5.47 -7.70 7.72
C ARG A 216 -4.85 -9.09 7.66
N ASN A 217 -5.34 -9.95 6.76
CA ASN A 217 -4.79 -11.29 6.56
C ASN A 217 -3.36 -11.25 6.05
N HIS A 218 -3.02 -10.38 5.09
CA HIS A 218 -1.64 -10.21 4.64
C HIS A 218 -0.71 -9.71 5.75
N ILE A 219 -1.18 -8.79 6.59
CA ILE A 219 -0.42 -8.30 7.74
C ILE A 219 -0.16 -9.47 8.72
N CYS A 220 -1.19 -10.27 9.03
CA CYS A 220 -1.03 -11.42 9.93
C CYS A 220 -0.16 -12.53 9.35
N GLU A 221 -0.23 -12.77 8.05
CA GLU A 221 0.65 -13.71 7.36
C GLU A 221 2.11 -13.25 7.43
N TRP A 222 2.36 -11.94 7.23
CA TRP A 222 3.67 -11.34 7.45
C TRP A 222 4.16 -11.51 8.89
N GLU A 223 3.32 -11.20 9.88
CA GLU A 223 3.62 -11.39 11.32
C GLU A 223 4.00 -12.85 11.65
N ALA A 224 3.34 -13.83 11.02
CA ALA A 224 3.58 -15.25 11.26
C ALA A 224 4.84 -15.79 10.56
N THR A 225 5.22 -15.21 9.42
CA THR A 225 6.30 -15.70 8.56
C THR A 225 7.65 -15.02 8.82
N ARG A 226 7.82 -14.32 9.95
CA ARG A 226 9.08 -13.66 10.37
C ARG A 226 10.29 -14.60 10.17
N LYS A 227 11.02 -14.40 9.08
CA LYS A 227 12.27 -15.09 8.73
C LYS A 227 13.43 -14.10 8.78
N ASP A 228 14.65 -14.60 8.91
CA ASP A 228 15.87 -13.78 8.91
C ASP A 228 16.08 -13.02 7.59
N GLU A 229 15.59 -13.54 6.45
CA GLU A 229 15.55 -12.82 5.17
C GLU A 229 14.14 -12.29 4.88
N LEU A 230 13.94 -10.99 5.05
CA LEU A 230 12.66 -10.31 4.87
C LEU A 230 12.50 -9.79 3.42
N ASP A 231 11.34 -10.04 2.82
CA ASP A 231 10.94 -9.41 1.56
C ASP A 231 10.35 -8.01 1.84
N TYR A 232 11.22 -7.02 1.99
CA TYR A 232 10.81 -5.62 2.20
C TYR A 232 9.95 -5.07 1.06
N GLY A 233 10.07 -5.62 -0.14
CA GLY A 233 9.23 -5.26 -1.29
C GLY A 233 7.78 -5.62 -1.00
N LEU A 234 7.52 -6.86 -0.61
CA LEU A 234 6.18 -7.30 -0.22
C LEU A 234 5.63 -6.52 0.99
N LEU A 235 6.44 -6.26 2.02
CA LEU A 235 6.00 -5.47 3.17
C LEU A 235 5.58 -4.04 2.76
N HIS A 236 6.36 -3.41 1.89
CA HIS A 236 6.02 -2.11 1.34
C HIS A 236 4.73 -2.15 0.52
N GLU A 237 4.50 -3.23 -0.23
CA GLU A 237 3.25 -3.41 -0.96
C GLU A 237 2.05 -3.49 -0.02
N ILE A 238 2.13 -4.32 1.02
CA ILE A 238 1.08 -4.41 2.04
C ILE A 238 0.81 -3.02 2.64
N ALA A 239 1.86 -2.25 2.94
CA ALA A 239 1.74 -0.89 3.46
C ALA A 239 0.99 0.06 2.51
N ARG A 240 1.38 0.06 1.24
CA ARG A 240 0.72 0.82 0.18
C ARG A 240 -0.77 0.46 0.07
N HIS A 241 -1.10 -0.83 0.11
CA HIS A 241 -2.48 -1.28 0.05
C HIS A 241 -3.29 -0.88 1.28
N ALA A 242 -2.74 -1.01 2.49
CA ALA A 242 -3.39 -0.60 3.74
C ALA A 242 -3.70 0.90 3.79
N ILE A 243 -2.77 1.74 3.30
CA ILE A 243 -2.97 3.20 3.19
C ILE A 243 -4.16 3.52 2.29
N HIS A 244 -4.19 2.94 1.09
CA HIS A 244 -5.26 3.23 0.12
C HIS A 244 -6.63 2.74 0.61
N ILE A 245 -6.68 1.58 1.27
CA ILE A 245 -7.92 1.06 1.87
C ILE A 245 -8.43 2.04 2.92
N SER A 246 -7.56 2.52 3.80
CA SER A 246 -7.93 3.51 4.84
C SER A 246 -8.38 4.83 4.23
N GLU A 247 -7.70 5.32 3.19
CA GLU A 247 -8.06 6.54 2.46
C GLU A 247 -9.46 6.45 1.84
N THR A 248 -9.73 5.39 1.06
CA THR A 248 -11.05 5.20 0.43
C THR A 248 -12.17 5.04 1.45
N LEU A 249 -11.91 4.32 2.54
CA LEU A 249 -12.89 4.07 3.59
C LEU A 249 -13.20 5.32 4.42
N SER A 250 -12.22 6.23 4.57
CA SER A 250 -12.44 7.56 5.15
C SER A 250 -13.45 8.36 4.32
N VAL A 251 -13.25 8.39 3.00
CA VAL A 251 -14.15 9.09 2.07
C VAL A 251 -15.52 8.43 2.02
N ALA A 252 -15.59 7.10 2.10
CA ALA A 252 -16.84 6.35 2.15
C ALA A 252 -17.64 6.65 3.42
N SER A 253 -16.96 6.71 4.57
CA SER A 253 -17.57 7.06 5.86
C SER A 253 -18.18 8.46 5.81
N GLU A 254 -17.44 9.43 5.27
CA GLU A 254 -17.95 10.80 5.10
C GLU A 254 -19.11 10.86 4.10
N SER A 255 -19.04 10.10 3.01
CA SER A 255 -20.13 10.01 2.02
C SER A 255 -21.40 9.40 2.64
N ALA A 256 -21.26 8.41 3.52
CA ALA A 256 -22.38 7.81 4.24
C ALA A 256 -23.01 8.80 5.25
N ARG A 257 -22.22 9.59 5.97
CA ARG A 257 -22.73 10.67 6.83
C ARG A 257 -23.50 11.72 6.02
N ARG A 258 -23.00 12.08 4.85
CA ARG A 258 -23.70 13.01 3.94
C ARG A 258 -25.04 12.43 3.47
N LEU A 259 -25.09 11.16 3.07
CA LEU A 259 -26.35 10.49 2.71
C LEU A 259 -27.33 10.46 3.88
N GLN A 260 -26.84 10.19 5.10
CA GLN A 260 -27.64 10.23 6.32
C GLN A 260 -28.26 11.61 6.57
N GLN A 261 -27.46 12.68 6.42
CA GLN A 261 -27.93 14.05 6.57
C GLN A 261 -28.96 14.41 5.49
N GLN A 262 -28.71 14.04 4.24
CA GLN A 262 -29.66 14.27 3.13
C GLN A 262 -31.00 13.58 3.36
N PHE A 263 -31.00 12.35 3.89
CA PHE A 263 -32.21 11.64 4.27
C PHE A 263 -33.00 12.37 5.35
N GLN A 264 -32.31 12.85 6.40
CA GLN A 264 -32.94 13.63 7.48
C GLN A 264 -33.54 14.94 6.97
N ASP A 265 -32.79 15.66 6.13
CA ASP A 265 -33.23 16.92 5.54
C ASP A 265 -34.44 16.73 4.61
N PHE A 266 -34.50 15.61 3.89
CA PHE A 266 -35.67 15.25 3.07
C PHE A 266 -36.90 14.95 3.94
N GLY A 267 -36.74 14.13 4.99
CA GLY A 267 -37.82 13.82 5.93
C GLY A 267 -38.38 15.06 6.63
N ALA A 268 -37.51 15.96 7.10
CA ALA A 268 -37.92 17.21 7.76
C ALA A 268 -38.79 18.09 6.85
N ARG A 269 -38.46 18.16 5.54
CA ARG A 269 -39.22 18.94 4.56
C ARG A 269 -40.59 18.36 4.27
N GLN A 270 -40.75 17.03 4.28
CA GLN A 270 -42.07 16.41 4.14
C GLN A 270 -42.98 16.66 5.35
N THR A 271 -42.43 16.71 6.56
CA THR A 271 -43.23 16.88 7.80
C THR A 271 -43.83 18.28 8.00
N HIS A 272 -43.40 19.29 7.24
CA HIS A 272 -43.99 20.63 7.31
C HIS A 272 -45.43 20.72 6.75
N GLY A 273 -45.93 19.66 6.09
CA GLY A 273 -47.29 19.61 5.51
C GLY A 273 -48.35 18.86 6.31
N ASP A 274 -47.98 17.84 7.11
CA ASP A 274 -48.93 16.98 7.83
C ASP A 274 -48.49 16.72 9.28
N GLY A 275 -49.34 17.08 10.24
CA GLY A 275 -49.06 17.08 11.68
C GLY A 275 -49.04 15.71 12.38
N HIS A 276 -48.51 14.66 11.75
CA HIS A 276 -48.32 13.35 12.39
C HIS A 276 -46.85 12.90 12.33
N GLN A 277 -46.17 12.99 13.47
CA GLN A 277 -44.79 12.54 13.65
C GLN A 277 -44.75 11.06 14.02
N SER A 278 -44.30 10.23 13.09
CA SER A 278 -43.47 9.07 13.41
C SER A 278 -42.23 9.21 12.58
N ALA A 279 -41.12 9.61 13.20
CA ALA A 279 -39.83 9.71 12.51
C ALA A 279 -39.47 8.31 11.99
N PRO A 280 -39.45 8.07 10.66
CA PRO A 280 -39.06 6.79 10.13
C PRO A 280 -37.64 6.48 10.60
N HIS A 281 -37.41 5.22 10.98
CA HIS A 281 -36.11 4.73 11.44
C HIS A 281 -35.05 5.10 10.38
N ASN A 282 -34.02 5.89 10.73
CA ASN A 282 -33.02 6.31 9.77
C ASN A 282 -32.13 5.12 9.38
N PRO A 283 -32.27 4.57 8.16
CA PRO A 283 -31.56 3.36 7.79
C PRO A 283 -30.06 3.61 7.58
N PHE A 284 -29.67 4.86 7.31
CA PHE A 284 -28.27 5.24 7.12
C PHE A 284 -27.51 5.41 8.43
N SER A 285 -28.18 5.62 9.57
CA SER A 285 -27.49 5.80 10.86
C SER A 285 -26.66 4.57 11.24
N PHE A 286 -27.23 3.37 11.05
CA PHE A 286 -26.49 2.13 11.30
C PHE A 286 -25.36 1.94 10.29
N LEU A 287 -25.62 2.22 9.02
CA LEU A 287 -24.66 2.03 7.93
C LEU A 287 -23.46 2.99 8.04
N ALA A 288 -23.70 4.24 8.43
CA ALA A 288 -22.66 5.22 8.70
C ALA A 288 -21.78 4.79 9.89
N GLY A 289 -22.41 4.33 10.99
CA GLY A 289 -21.67 3.82 12.15
C GLY A 289 -20.86 2.55 11.83
N LEU A 290 -21.37 1.68 10.97
CA LEU A 290 -20.66 0.48 10.53
C LEU A 290 -19.43 0.83 9.67
N LEU A 291 -19.56 1.75 8.72
CA LEU A 291 -18.43 2.23 7.92
C LEU A 291 -17.39 2.95 8.78
N GLU A 292 -17.81 3.73 9.77
CA GLU A 292 -16.91 4.38 10.72
C GLU A 292 -16.16 3.35 11.58
N GLY A 293 -16.81 2.28 12.02
CA GLY A 293 -16.17 1.16 12.70
C GLY A 293 -15.15 0.43 11.82
N LEU A 294 -15.47 0.21 10.53
CA LEU A 294 -14.52 -0.34 9.57
C LEU A 294 -13.33 0.61 9.34
N PHE A 295 -13.58 1.92 9.27
CA PHE A 295 -12.54 2.94 9.13
C PHE A 295 -11.58 2.91 10.32
N ALA A 296 -12.10 2.90 11.55
CA ALA A 296 -11.28 2.77 12.75
C ALA A 296 -10.44 1.48 12.75
N ARG A 297 -11.00 0.37 12.24
CA ARG A 297 -10.24 -0.88 12.07
C ARG A 297 -9.14 -0.77 11.02
N SER A 298 -9.39 -0.08 9.90
CA SER A 298 -8.37 0.17 8.88
C SER A 298 -7.20 1.01 9.42
N GLU A 299 -7.49 2.02 10.25
CA GLU A 299 -6.46 2.83 10.92
C GLU A 299 -5.65 2.01 11.92
N SER A 300 -6.31 1.12 12.69
CA SER A 300 -5.62 0.18 13.58
C SER A 300 -4.71 -0.78 12.81
N ASN A 301 -5.16 -1.33 11.68
CA ASN A 301 -4.34 -2.18 10.80
C ASN A 301 -3.12 -1.41 10.25
N LYS A 302 -3.31 -0.14 9.83
CA LYS A 302 -2.23 0.74 9.36
C LYS A 302 -1.20 0.99 10.46
N ALA A 303 -1.64 1.31 11.68
CA ALA A 303 -0.75 1.51 12.83
C ALA A 303 0.01 0.24 13.20
N ARG A 304 -0.67 -0.92 13.21
CA ARG A 304 -0.05 -2.23 13.44
C ARG A 304 1.03 -2.53 12.40
N LEU A 305 0.76 -2.26 11.14
CA LEU A 305 1.71 -2.46 10.05
C LEU A 305 2.91 -1.51 10.13
N GLN A 306 2.71 -0.25 10.54
CA GLN A 306 3.81 0.68 10.81
C GLN A 306 4.72 0.17 11.93
N ASN A 307 4.15 -0.42 12.98
CA ASN A 307 4.92 -1.03 14.05
C ASN A 307 5.74 -2.24 13.55
N GLU A 308 5.16 -3.09 12.70
CA GLU A 308 5.90 -4.21 12.09
C GLU A 308 7.03 -3.74 11.16
N ILE A 309 6.81 -2.67 10.38
CA ILE A 309 7.87 -2.07 9.55
C ILE A 309 9.03 -1.57 10.43
N MET A 310 8.71 -0.89 11.53
CA MET A 310 9.73 -0.40 12.46
C MET A 310 10.51 -1.56 13.11
N LEU A 311 9.81 -2.63 13.52
CA LEU A 311 10.43 -3.83 14.06
C LEU A 311 11.37 -4.50 13.04
N ALA A 312 10.94 -4.63 11.79
CA ALA A 312 11.75 -5.17 10.71
C ALA A 312 13.05 -4.38 10.52
N PHE A 313 12.97 -3.04 10.48
CA PHE A 313 14.15 -2.18 10.36
C PHE A 313 15.09 -2.28 11.56
N HIS A 314 14.58 -2.28 12.79
CA HIS A 314 15.42 -2.43 13.98
C HIS A 314 16.12 -3.79 14.03
N THR A 315 15.41 -4.85 13.65
CA THR A 315 15.96 -6.21 13.60
C THR A 315 17.09 -6.31 12.56
N ALA A 316 16.88 -5.73 11.38
CA ALA A 316 17.90 -5.67 10.33
C ALA A 316 19.14 -4.90 10.78
N ALA A 317 18.94 -3.70 11.37
CA ALA A 317 20.05 -2.90 11.89
C ALA A 317 20.81 -3.61 13.02
N GLN A 318 20.12 -4.37 13.87
CA GLN A 318 20.73 -5.19 14.90
C GLN A 318 21.55 -6.35 14.31
N HIS A 319 21.04 -7.00 13.27
CA HIS A 319 21.76 -8.05 12.55
C HIS A 319 23.04 -7.48 11.91
N ASP A 320 22.94 -6.37 11.20
CA ASP A 320 24.10 -5.68 10.59
C ASP A 320 25.13 -5.27 11.64
N SER A 321 24.69 -4.75 12.79
CA SER A 321 25.57 -4.39 13.90
C SER A 321 26.31 -5.61 14.46
N LYS A 322 25.63 -6.75 14.61
CA LYS A 322 26.26 -8.01 15.06
C LYS A 322 27.28 -8.50 14.05
N THR A 323 26.95 -8.45 12.76
CA THR A 323 27.86 -8.82 11.67
C THR A 323 29.08 -7.91 11.65
N GLN A 324 28.93 -6.60 11.85
CA GLN A 324 30.06 -5.67 11.96
C GLN A 324 30.95 -5.95 13.17
N VAL A 325 30.36 -6.31 14.32
CA VAL A 325 31.12 -6.71 15.51
C VAL A 325 31.91 -7.99 15.23
N GLN A 326 31.31 -8.99 14.58
CA GLN A 326 31.99 -10.23 14.19
C GLN A 326 33.14 -9.96 13.21
N ILE A 327 32.91 -9.14 12.18
CA ILE A 327 33.97 -8.69 11.26
C ILE A 327 35.09 -7.99 12.04
N GLY A 328 34.74 -7.13 13.01
CA GLY A 328 35.72 -6.44 13.85
C GLY A 328 36.54 -7.39 14.74
N GLU A 329 35.93 -8.46 15.26
CA GLU A 329 36.61 -9.50 16.03
C GLU A 329 37.54 -10.35 15.16
N GLU A 330 37.10 -10.74 13.98
CA GLU A 330 37.91 -11.47 13.01
C GLU A 330 39.07 -10.62 12.51
N ALA A 331 38.84 -9.34 12.20
CA ALA A 331 39.90 -8.40 11.84
C ALA A 331 40.91 -8.18 12.97
N LYS A 332 40.48 -8.20 14.24
CA LYS A 332 41.39 -8.17 15.40
C LYS A 332 42.28 -9.42 15.46
N LYS A 333 41.71 -10.61 15.21
CA LYS A 333 42.48 -11.87 15.16
C LYS A 333 43.48 -11.85 14.00
N GLU A 334 43.07 -11.38 12.83
CA GLU A 334 43.94 -11.21 11.66
C GLU A 334 45.08 -10.23 11.96
N THR A 335 44.77 -9.09 12.59
CA THR A 335 45.77 -8.11 13.03
C THR A 335 46.78 -8.73 14.01
N ALA A 336 46.31 -9.58 14.94
CA ALA A 336 47.19 -10.28 15.87
C ALA A 336 48.12 -11.28 15.17
N ALA A 337 47.59 -12.06 14.21
CA ALA A 337 48.37 -12.98 13.39
C ALA A 337 49.41 -12.23 12.52
N MET A 338 49.01 -11.12 11.89
CA MET A 338 49.90 -10.26 11.11
C MET A 338 51.02 -9.68 11.97
N LYS A 339 50.71 -9.26 13.20
CA LYS A 339 51.72 -8.84 14.18
C LYS A 339 52.68 -9.97 14.55
N ALA A 340 52.21 -11.20 14.73
CA ALA A 340 53.06 -12.34 15.04
C ALA A 340 54.04 -12.65 13.90
N ILE A 341 53.57 -12.67 12.65
CA ILE A 341 54.41 -12.86 11.46
C ILE A 341 55.48 -11.76 11.39
N ALA A 342 55.09 -10.50 11.59
CA ALA A 342 56.04 -9.38 11.57
C ALA A 342 57.13 -9.52 12.64
N VAL A 343 56.80 -9.99 13.85
CA VAL A 343 57.80 -10.24 14.91
C VAL A 343 58.77 -11.34 14.50
N ILE A 344 58.29 -12.44 13.91
CA ILE A 344 59.13 -13.54 13.42
C ILE A 344 60.08 -13.01 12.33
N THR A 345 59.57 -12.30 11.32
CA THR A 345 60.41 -11.78 10.23
C THR A 345 61.44 -10.77 10.73
N MET A 346 61.07 -9.87 11.65
CA MET A 346 62.01 -8.90 12.25
C MET A 346 63.13 -9.55 13.06
N THR A 347 62.90 -10.73 13.63
CA THR A 347 63.90 -11.47 14.42
C THR A 347 64.86 -12.25 13.52
N PHE A 348 64.33 -12.96 12.52
CA PHE A 348 65.15 -13.84 11.68
C PHE A 348 65.83 -13.11 10.51
N LEU A 349 65.22 -12.08 9.93
CA LEU A 349 65.75 -11.39 8.75
C LEU A 349 67.15 -10.79 8.97
N PRO A 350 67.46 -10.12 10.11
CA PRO A 350 68.82 -9.66 10.38
C PRO A 350 69.83 -10.80 10.57
N ALA A 351 69.43 -11.87 11.28
CA ALA A 351 70.28 -13.04 11.50
C ALA A 351 70.61 -13.75 10.17
N THR A 352 69.62 -13.92 9.30
CA THR A 352 69.81 -14.51 7.97
C THR A 352 70.67 -13.63 7.06
N PHE A 353 70.48 -12.30 7.09
CA PHE A 353 71.33 -11.36 6.33
C PHE A 353 72.79 -11.45 6.76
N ILE A 354 73.05 -11.49 8.07
CA ILE A 354 74.41 -11.63 8.58
C ILE A 354 75.00 -13.00 8.22
N SER A 355 74.21 -14.08 8.33
CA SER A 355 74.64 -15.42 7.91
C SER A 355 74.98 -15.50 6.41
N SER A 356 74.24 -14.79 5.55
CA SER A 356 74.52 -14.78 4.10
C SER A 356 75.72 -13.92 3.73
N VAL A 357 75.92 -12.77 4.38
CA VAL A 357 77.10 -11.92 4.19
C VAL A 357 78.38 -12.68 4.55
N PHE A 358 78.33 -13.48 5.63
CA PHE A 358 79.48 -14.27 6.02
C PHE A 358 79.66 -15.55 5.20
N SER A 359 78.61 -16.11 4.56
CA SER A 359 78.57 -17.25 3.61
C SER A 359 79.49 -18.46 3.85
N THR A 360 80.15 -18.55 5.00
CA THR A 360 81.13 -19.57 5.35
C THR A 360 80.51 -20.55 6.33
N PRO A 361 80.60 -21.88 6.11
CA PRO A 361 80.22 -22.85 7.12
C PRO A 361 81.14 -22.67 8.33
N PHE A 362 80.59 -22.19 9.45
CA PHE A 362 81.34 -22.09 10.71
C PHE A 362 81.45 -23.41 11.46
N PHE A 363 80.64 -24.40 11.05
CA PHE A 363 80.61 -25.76 11.59
C PHE A 363 81.11 -26.71 10.52
N PHE A 364 82.18 -27.44 10.83
CA PHE A 364 82.70 -28.50 9.98
C PHE A 364 82.41 -29.85 10.65
N PHE A 365 81.87 -30.80 9.90
CA PHE A 365 81.74 -32.19 10.33
C PHE A 365 82.98 -32.94 9.87
N GLU A 366 83.77 -33.39 10.81
CA GLU A 366 84.95 -34.20 10.54
C GLU A 366 84.57 -35.67 10.82
N PRO A 367 84.47 -36.54 9.79
CA PRO A 367 84.15 -37.94 9.99
C PRO A 367 85.36 -38.63 10.64
N GLY A 368 85.34 -38.70 11.97
CA GLY A 368 86.33 -39.44 12.75
C GLY A 368 86.10 -40.94 12.62
N HIS A 369 87.15 -41.67 12.22
CA HIS A 369 87.24 -43.11 12.37
C HIS A 369 87.06 -43.45 13.85
N GLU A 370 86.10 -44.33 14.15
CA GLU A 370 85.73 -44.87 15.47
C GLU A 370 84.83 -43.99 16.37
N SER A 371 83.52 -44.26 16.23
CA SER A 371 82.47 -44.13 17.26
C SER A 371 82.28 -42.75 17.93
N GLY A 372 82.12 -41.69 17.13
CA GLY A 372 81.50 -40.46 17.60
C GLY A 372 81.76 -39.25 16.68
N ASN A 373 80.75 -38.79 15.95
CA ASN A 373 80.84 -37.54 15.21
C ASN A 373 81.07 -36.38 16.21
N THR A 374 82.23 -35.71 16.14
CA THR A 374 82.51 -34.48 16.90
C THR A 374 82.33 -33.27 15.99
N LEU A 375 81.49 -32.32 16.41
CA LEU A 375 81.21 -31.08 15.69
C LEU A 375 82.30 -30.05 16.06
N THR A 376 83.14 -29.62 15.12
CA THR A 376 84.18 -28.59 15.37
C THR A 376 83.68 -27.20 14.94
N VAL A 377 83.80 -26.22 15.84
CA VAL A 377 83.35 -24.83 15.64
C VAL A 377 84.55 -23.93 15.33
N SER A 378 84.47 -23.11 14.28
CA SER A 378 85.53 -22.17 13.87
C SER A 378 85.81 -21.07 14.92
N SER A 379 87.08 -20.71 15.13
CA SER A 379 87.47 -19.68 16.13
C SER A 379 87.01 -18.26 15.79
N GLN A 380 86.63 -18.00 14.53
CA GLN A 380 86.10 -16.70 14.07
C GLN A 380 84.60 -16.53 14.32
N PHE A 381 83.93 -17.52 14.92
CA PHE A 381 82.51 -17.47 15.27
C PHE A 381 82.15 -16.25 16.13
N TRP A 382 83.10 -15.73 16.93
CA TRP A 382 82.85 -14.55 17.76
C TRP A 382 82.56 -13.27 16.96
N ILE A 383 83.07 -13.16 15.72
CA ILE A 383 82.79 -12.00 14.83
C ILE A 383 81.31 -12.02 14.40
N TYR A 384 80.75 -13.18 14.11
CA TYR A 384 79.32 -13.33 13.83
C TYR A 384 78.48 -12.84 15.02
N CYS A 385 78.82 -13.25 16.25
CA CYS A 385 78.13 -12.79 17.45
C CYS A 385 78.26 -11.28 17.67
N ALA A 386 79.44 -10.70 17.39
CA ALA A 386 79.72 -9.28 17.59
C ALA A 386 78.89 -8.35 16.71
N PHE A 387 78.45 -8.79 15.52
CA PHE A 387 77.58 -8.01 14.64
C PHE A 387 76.11 -8.41 14.72
N ALA A 388 75.82 -9.72 14.82
CA ALA A 388 74.45 -10.24 14.83
C ALA A 388 73.65 -9.77 16.06
N ILE A 389 74.26 -9.79 17.25
CA ILE A 389 73.59 -9.41 18.50
C ILE A 389 73.19 -7.93 18.50
N PRO A 390 74.11 -6.95 18.27
CA PRO A 390 73.73 -5.54 18.31
C PRO A 390 72.74 -5.15 17.20
N ILE A 391 72.85 -5.71 15.99
CA ILE A 391 71.88 -5.43 14.92
C ILE A 391 70.49 -5.95 15.30
N SER A 392 70.41 -7.15 15.90
CA SER A 392 69.13 -7.72 16.37
C SER A 392 68.53 -6.91 17.53
N LEU A 393 69.37 -6.39 18.43
CA LEU A 393 68.92 -5.49 19.51
C LEU A 393 68.46 -4.14 18.97
N LEU A 394 69.12 -3.61 17.93
CA LEU A 394 68.76 -2.34 17.30
C LEU A 394 67.40 -2.44 16.58
N THR A 395 67.16 -3.51 15.81
CA THR A 395 65.87 -3.73 15.13
C THR A 395 64.73 -3.90 16.13
N TRP A 396 64.96 -4.66 17.21
CA TRP A 396 63.96 -4.82 18.25
C TRP A 396 63.69 -3.52 19.03
N GLY A 397 64.75 -2.75 19.34
CA GLY A 397 64.66 -1.45 20.00
C GLY A 397 63.89 -0.41 19.18
N LEU A 398 64.18 -0.30 17.87
CA LEU A 398 63.46 0.60 16.96
C LEU A 398 61.97 0.24 16.86
N TRP A 399 61.65 -1.05 16.81
CA TRP A 399 60.26 -1.51 16.75
C TRP A 399 59.49 -1.21 18.04
N THR A 400 60.04 -1.57 19.20
CA THR A 400 59.39 -1.32 20.49
C THR A 400 59.16 0.18 20.71
N PHE A 401 60.13 1.02 20.35
CA PHE A 401 59.96 2.47 20.39
C PHE A 401 58.84 2.95 19.46
N TRP A 402 58.78 2.44 18.23
CA TRP A 402 57.74 2.81 17.27
C TRP A 402 56.34 2.34 17.69
N ASP A 403 56.21 1.12 18.21
CA ASP A 403 54.93 0.56 18.69
C ASP A 403 54.42 1.35 19.91
N ILE A 404 55.28 1.65 20.89
CA ILE A 404 54.92 2.46 22.06
C ILE A 404 54.50 3.87 21.64
N SER A 405 55.24 4.50 20.74
CA SER A 405 54.91 5.84 20.22
C SER A 405 53.58 5.86 19.47
N SER A 406 53.32 4.83 18.66
CA SER A 406 52.08 4.68 17.89
C SER A 406 50.86 4.44 18.78
N ARG A 407 50.98 3.60 19.82
CA ARG A 407 49.93 3.37 20.82
C ARG A 407 49.59 4.65 21.60
N LYS A 408 50.59 5.44 22.01
CA LYS A 408 50.38 6.71 22.70
C LYS A 408 49.65 7.73 21.82
N LYS A 409 49.94 7.78 20.52
CA LYS A 409 49.23 8.64 19.56
C LYS A 409 47.78 8.20 19.40
N GLN A 410 47.52 6.90 19.21
CA GLN A 410 46.16 6.35 19.09
C GLN A 410 45.30 6.61 20.34
N ALA A 411 45.88 6.43 21.54
CA ALA A 411 45.18 6.71 22.81
C ALA A 411 44.83 8.19 22.99
N ARG A 412 45.63 9.12 22.45
CA ARG A 412 45.32 10.56 22.48
C ARG A 412 44.20 10.93 21.49
N THR A 413 44.12 10.26 20.33
CA THR A 413 43.05 10.48 19.34
C THR A 413 41.71 9.81 19.69
N MET A 414 41.71 8.71 20.45
CA MET A 414 40.47 8.04 20.89
C MET A 414 39.85 8.64 22.16
N ARG A 415 40.50 9.63 22.77
CA ARG A 415 39.92 10.38 23.90
C ARG A 415 38.87 11.33 23.32
N TRP A 416 37.62 10.86 23.21
CA TRP A 416 36.47 11.70 22.88
C TRP A 416 36.50 12.93 23.79
N PRO A 417 36.35 14.16 23.24
CA PRO A 417 36.18 15.32 24.09
C PRO A 417 34.92 15.11 24.94
N ASP A 418 35.09 15.11 26.26
CA ASP A 418 33.97 15.06 27.20
C ASP A 418 32.98 16.16 26.82
N PHE A 419 31.82 15.76 26.28
CA PHE A 419 30.72 16.67 26.03
C PHE A 419 30.20 17.11 27.38
N LYS A 420 30.66 18.28 27.84
CA LYS A 420 30.09 18.95 29.01
C LYS A 420 28.60 19.12 28.74
N ARG A 421 27.78 18.46 29.56
CA ARG A 421 26.35 18.78 29.68
C ARG A 421 26.29 20.10 30.44
N ASP A 422 26.05 21.19 29.70
CA ASP A 422 25.52 22.43 30.26
C ASP A 422 23.99 22.39 30.20
#